data_AF-A0A7W7C4B0-F1
#
_entry.id   AF-A0A7W7C4B0-F1
#
_cell.length_a   1.000
_cell.length_b   1.000
_cell.length_c   1.000
_cell.angle_alpha   90.00
_cell.angle_beta   90.00
_cell.angle_gamma   90.00
#
_symmetry.space_group_name_H-M   'P 1'
#
loop_
_entity.id
_entity.type
_entity.pdbx_description
1 polymer ?
#
loop_
_entity_poly.entity_id
_entity_poly.type
_entity_poly.pdbx_seq_one_letter_code
_entity_poly.pdbx_strand_id
1 'polypeptide(L)'
;MHEVIARFRAEVNAAVDRGGRAAAEAREHSDTFRGQTRDLTEQIRKGQLTPAREDLTKPGARTQATDFRTAQRLPVEDLPDGEQLLAPPPEPSPERGTQKQTKGANAWPSRMQNPRRTGDDEDFSQEQILY
;
A
#
# COMPACT_ATOMS: atom_id res chain seq x y z
N MET A 1 -31.70 -21.67 -36.44
CA MET A 1 -31.05 -20.33 -36.43
C MET A 1 -31.57 -19.44 -35.30
N HIS A 2 -32.87 -19.14 -35.22
CA HIS A 2 -33.42 -18.24 -34.19
C HIS A 2 -33.20 -18.71 -32.73
N GLU A 3 -33.32 -20.01 -32.45
CA GLU A 3 -33.13 -20.54 -31.10
C GLU A 3 -31.69 -20.44 -30.59
N VAL A 4 -30.70 -20.67 -31.46
CA VAL A 4 -29.27 -20.54 -31.11
C VAL A 4 -28.92 -19.10 -30.77
N ILE A 5 -29.45 -18.14 -31.56
CA ILE A 5 -29.26 -16.71 -31.31
C ILE A 5 -29.91 -16.29 -29.97
N ALA A 6 -31.09 -16.83 -29.65
CA ALA A 6 -31.77 -16.55 -28.39
C ALA A 6 -30.99 -17.08 -27.18
N ARG A 7 -30.47 -18.31 -27.24
CA ARG A 7 -29.63 -18.91 -26.19
C ARG A 7 -28.34 -18.13 -25.98
N PHE A 8 -27.65 -17.77 -27.07
CA PHE A 8 -26.44 -16.95 -27.00
C PHE A 8 -26.71 -15.59 -26.33
N ARG A 9 -27.79 -14.89 -26.69
CA ARG A 9 -28.16 -13.62 -26.04
C ARG A 9 -28.45 -13.80 -24.55
N ALA A 10 -29.13 -14.89 -24.18
CA ALA A 10 -29.41 -15.19 -22.78
C ALA A 10 -28.11 -15.44 -21.98
N GLU A 11 -27.16 -16.19 -22.55
CA GLU A 11 -25.86 -16.44 -21.94
C GLU A 11 -25.03 -15.16 -21.77
N VAL A 12 -25.01 -14.30 -22.79
CA VAL A 12 -24.32 -13.00 -22.73
C VAL A 12 -24.94 -12.12 -21.65
N ASN A 13 -26.27 -12.01 -21.60
CA ASN A 13 -26.95 -11.22 -20.56
C ASN A 13 -26.64 -11.78 -19.16
N ALA A 14 -26.70 -13.10 -18.97
CA ALA A 14 -26.36 -13.72 -17.70
C ALA A 14 -24.88 -13.52 -17.32
N ALA A 15 -23.97 -13.46 -18.30
CA ALA A 15 -22.57 -13.14 -18.06
C ALA A 15 -22.39 -11.66 -17.64
N VAL A 16 -23.08 -10.73 -18.31
CA VAL A 16 -23.09 -9.30 -17.96
C VAL A 16 -23.64 -9.09 -16.56
N ASP A 17 -24.75 -9.73 -16.19
CA ASP A 17 -25.34 -9.62 -14.86
C ASP A 17 -24.39 -10.13 -13.77
N ARG A 18 -23.70 -11.25 -14.02
CA ARG A 18 -22.68 -11.77 -13.11
C ARG A 18 -21.49 -10.82 -12.98
N GLY A 19 -21.02 -10.27 -14.10
CA GLY A 19 -19.95 -9.28 -14.12
C GLY A 19 -20.33 -8.01 -13.36
N GLY A 20 -21.57 -7.52 -13.55
CA GLY A 20 -22.11 -6.36 -12.84
C GLY A 20 -22.14 -6.57 -11.33
N ARG A 21 -22.58 -7.76 -10.87
CA ARG A 21 -22.56 -8.10 -9.43
C ARG A 21 -21.14 -8.17 -8.88
N ALA A 22 -20.24 -8.88 -9.55
CA ALA A 22 -18.85 -8.98 -9.12
C ALA A 22 -18.16 -7.60 -9.05
N ALA A 23 -18.46 -6.71 -10.01
CA ALA A 23 -17.95 -5.34 -10.01
C ALA A 23 -18.52 -4.52 -8.84
N ALA A 24 -19.80 -4.68 -8.50
CA ALA A 24 -20.41 -4.02 -7.35
C ALA A 24 -19.78 -4.50 -6.02
N GLU A 25 -19.62 -5.80 -5.83
CA GLU A 25 -18.97 -6.40 -4.66
C GLU A 25 -17.52 -5.92 -4.52
N ALA A 26 -16.77 -5.87 -5.63
CA ALA A 26 -15.39 -5.37 -5.61
C ALA A 26 -15.30 -3.88 -5.23
N ARG A 27 -16.27 -3.07 -5.66
CA ARG A 27 -16.35 -1.65 -5.26
C ARG A 27 -16.65 -1.52 -3.78
N GLU A 28 -17.62 -2.27 -3.26
CA GLU A 28 -17.95 -2.29 -1.84
C GLU A 28 -16.75 -2.72 -0.97
N HIS A 29 -16.05 -3.78 -1.37
CA HIS A 29 -14.80 -4.20 -0.72
C HIS A 29 -13.71 -3.12 -0.77
N SER A 30 -13.59 -2.41 -1.88
CA SER A 30 -12.61 -1.33 -2.02
C SER A 30 -12.95 -0.16 -1.12
N ASP A 31 -14.23 0.22 -1.04
CA ASP A 31 -14.67 1.36 -0.24
C ASP A 31 -14.59 1.07 1.26
N THR A 32 -14.96 -0.15 1.68
CA THR A 32 -14.79 -0.60 3.08
C THR A 32 -13.32 -0.61 3.49
N PHE A 33 -12.43 -1.16 2.65
CA PHE A 33 -10.99 -1.15 2.91
C PHE A 33 -10.40 0.26 2.99
N ARG A 34 -10.83 1.18 2.12
CA ARG A 34 -10.41 2.59 2.16
C ARG A 34 -10.85 3.27 3.46
N GLY A 35 -12.09 3.02 3.89
CA GLY A 35 -12.61 3.51 5.17
C GLY A 35 -11.77 3.02 6.34
N GLN A 36 -11.57 1.71 6.44
CA GLN A 36 -10.74 1.09 7.50
C GLN A 36 -9.31 1.63 7.51
N THR A 37 -8.70 1.81 6.33
CA THR A 37 -7.34 2.35 6.19
C THR A 37 -7.28 3.80 6.69
N ARG A 38 -8.29 4.60 6.37
CA ARG A 38 -8.39 5.99 6.84
C ARG A 38 -8.50 6.04 8.36
N ASP A 39 -9.39 5.23 8.93
CA ASP A 39 -9.60 5.16 10.37
C ASP A 39 -8.33 4.69 11.11
N LEU A 40 -7.67 3.67 10.58
CA LEU A 40 -6.39 3.17 11.11
C LEU A 40 -5.31 4.26 11.07
N THR A 41 -5.21 5.00 9.97
CA THR A 41 -4.25 6.10 9.81
C THR A 41 -4.53 7.22 10.81
N GLU A 42 -5.80 7.54 11.05
CA GLU A 42 -6.19 8.54 12.04
C GLU A 42 -5.86 8.10 13.48
N GLN A 43 -6.07 6.82 13.81
CA GLN A 43 -5.72 6.26 15.12
C GLN A 43 -4.20 6.31 15.34
N ILE A 44 -3.39 5.93 14.34
CA ILE A 44 -1.92 6.04 14.41
C ILE A 44 -1.50 7.49 14.59
N ARG A 45 -2.07 8.43 13.82
CA ARG A 45 -1.74 9.86 13.94
C ARG A 45 -2.06 10.43 15.32
N LYS A 46 -3.15 9.96 15.94
CA LYS A 46 -3.55 10.32 17.31
C LYS A 46 -2.75 9.59 18.39
N GLY A 47 -1.83 8.69 18.01
CA GLY A 47 -1.06 7.88 18.95
C GLY A 47 -1.92 6.88 19.74
N GLN A 48 -3.09 6.50 19.22
CA GLN A 48 -4.04 5.62 19.90
C GLN A 48 -3.71 4.13 19.70
N LEU A 49 -2.89 3.81 18.70
CA LEU A 49 -2.42 2.46 18.41
C LEU A 49 -0.91 2.41 18.63
N THR A 50 -0.51 1.63 19.63
CA THR A 50 0.88 1.27 19.87
C THR A 50 1.00 -0.24 19.69
N PRO A 51 1.83 -0.73 18.75
CA PRO A 51 2.02 -2.16 18.56
C PRO A 51 2.53 -2.82 19.85
N ALA A 52 1.97 -3.98 20.18
CA ALA A 52 2.44 -4.78 21.30
C ALA A 52 3.52 -5.78 20.86
N ARG A 53 4.16 -6.44 21.82
CA ARG A 53 5.24 -7.40 21.54
C ARG A 53 4.75 -8.61 20.76
N GLU A 54 3.53 -9.04 21.06
CA GLU A 54 2.80 -10.12 20.40
C GLU A 54 2.45 -9.82 18.94
N ASP A 55 2.34 -8.54 18.57
CA ASP A 55 2.07 -8.10 17.19
C ASP A 55 3.33 -8.13 16.31
N LEU A 56 4.51 -8.31 16.92
CA LEU A 56 5.77 -8.37 16.18
C LEU A 56 5.85 -9.64 15.33
N THR A 57 6.39 -9.48 14.12
CA THR A 57 6.76 -10.60 13.27
C THR A 57 7.67 -11.56 14.03
N LYS A 58 7.28 -12.85 14.07
CA LYS A 58 8.05 -13.90 14.74
C LYS A 58 9.49 -13.93 14.22
N PRO A 59 10.52 -14.06 15.09
CA PRO A 59 11.92 -14.05 14.68
C PRO A 59 12.24 -15.07 13.59
N GLY A 60 11.72 -16.30 13.70
CA GLY A 60 11.94 -17.35 12.70
C GLY A 60 11.39 -17.02 11.31
N ALA A 61 10.26 -16.33 11.21
CA ALA A 61 9.70 -15.90 9.92
C ALA A 61 10.57 -14.82 9.26
N ARG A 62 11.18 -13.95 10.07
CA ARG A 62 12.12 -12.92 9.59
C ARG A 62 13.39 -13.57 9.06
N THR A 63 13.98 -14.51 9.79
CA THR A 63 15.16 -15.27 9.36
C THR A 63 14.88 -16.01 8.05
N GLN A 64 13.76 -16.74 7.96
CA GLN A 64 13.37 -17.46 6.74
C GLN A 64 13.23 -16.51 5.53
N ALA A 65 12.62 -15.34 5.72
CA ALA A 65 12.49 -14.35 4.66
C ALA A 65 13.85 -13.80 4.21
N THR A 66 14.76 -13.52 5.17
CA THR A 66 16.12 -13.06 4.89
C THR A 66 16.94 -14.13 4.14
N ASP A 67 16.87 -15.38 4.58
CA ASP A 67 17.58 -16.49 3.96
C ASP A 67 17.11 -16.71 2.52
N PHE A 68 15.79 -16.69 2.32
CA PHE A 68 15.21 -16.78 0.98
C PHE A 68 15.68 -15.65 0.07
N ARG A 69 15.62 -14.40 0.53
CA ARG A 69 16.08 -13.25 -0.27
C ARG A 69 17.56 -13.35 -0.60
N THR A 70 18.38 -13.76 0.36
CA THR A 70 19.82 -14.00 0.17
C THR A 70 20.07 -15.08 -0.88
N ALA A 71 19.37 -16.22 -0.78
CA ALA A 71 19.46 -17.31 -1.74
C ALA A 71 19.04 -16.90 -3.16
N GLN A 72 18.03 -16.03 -3.29
CA GLN A 72 17.55 -15.49 -4.56
C GLN A 72 18.34 -14.25 -5.02
N ARG A 73 19.41 -13.87 -4.32
CA ARG A 73 20.20 -12.65 -4.59
C ARG A 73 19.34 -11.38 -4.66
N LEU A 74 18.25 -11.36 -3.89
CA LEU A 74 17.42 -10.19 -3.71
C LEU A 74 18.03 -9.28 -2.63
N PRO A 75 17.90 -7.95 -2.74
CA PRO A 75 18.42 -7.04 -1.73
C PRO A 75 17.85 -7.34 -0.34
N VAL A 76 18.69 -7.39 0.68
CA VAL A 76 18.24 -7.47 2.08
C VAL A 76 18.66 -6.17 2.76
N GLU A 77 17.68 -5.40 3.23
CA GLU A 77 17.95 -4.20 4.01
C GLU A 77 18.22 -4.58 5.46
N ASP A 78 19.26 -3.98 6.05
CA ASP A 78 19.55 -4.11 7.47
C ASP A 78 18.61 -3.17 8.25
N LEU A 79 17.49 -3.73 8.70
CA LEU A 79 16.45 -3.00 9.42
C LEU A 79 16.48 -3.38 10.91
N PRO A 80 16.13 -2.45 11.81
CA PRO A 80 16.05 -2.75 13.23
C PRO A 80 15.13 -3.95 13.53
N ASP A 81 15.51 -4.74 14.53
CA ASP A 81 14.67 -5.83 15.01
C ASP A 81 13.36 -5.29 15.61
N GLY A 82 12.33 -6.14 15.65
CA GLY A 82 11.02 -5.75 16.18
C GLY A 82 11.09 -5.24 17.63
N GLU A 83 11.92 -5.88 18.47
CA GLU A 83 12.13 -5.46 19.86
C GLU A 83 12.83 -4.11 19.96
N GLN A 84 13.73 -3.79 19.02
CA GLN A 84 14.41 -2.50 18.96
C GLN A 84 13.44 -1.38 18.55
N LEU A 85 12.42 -1.70 17.75
CA LEU A 85 11.38 -0.74 17.35
C LEU A 85 10.40 -0.42 18.50
N LEU A 86 10.21 -1.35 19.45
CA LEU A 86 9.38 -1.11 20.63
C LEU A 86 10.14 -0.46 21.80
N ALA A 87 11.46 -0.33 21.68
CA ALA A 87 12.26 0.29 22.73
C ALA A 87 11.84 1.77 22.93
N PRO A 88 11.75 2.24 24.19
CA PRO A 88 11.45 3.64 24.45
C PRO A 88 12.51 4.55 23.80
N PRO A 89 12.12 5.74 23.31
CA PRO A 89 13.06 6.66 22.71
C PRO A 89 14.17 7.03 23.70
N PRO A 90 15.42 7.19 23.24
CA PRO A 90 16.53 7.56 24.12
C PRO A 90 16.26 8.93 24.75
N GLU A 91 16.72 9.11 26.00
CA GLU A 91 16.57 10.38 26.70
C GLU A 91 17.20 11.54 25.90
N PRO A 92 16.57 12.72 25.91
CA PRO A 92 17.09 13.88 25.19
C PRO A 92 18.42 14.32 25.82
N SER A 93 19.53 13.96 25.18
CA SER A 93 20.85 14.46 25.58
C SER A 93 20.95 15.97 25.30
N PRO A 94 21.38 16.80 26.27
CA PRO A 94 21.45 18.26 26.15
C PRO A 94 22.44 18.75 25.07
N GLU A 95 23.29 17.87 24.54
CA GLU A 95 24.28 18.23 23.51
C GLU A 95 23.71 18.27 22.08
N ARG A 96 22.47 17.82 21.86
CA ARG A 96 21.84 17.76 20.53
C ARG A 96 21.18 19.09 20.13
N GLY A 97 21.83 20.20 20.42
CA GLY A 97 21.50 21.48 19.80
C GLY A 97 21.77 21.39 18.28
N THR A 98 20.72 21.57 17.46
CA THR A 98 20.81 21.83 16.01
C THR A 98 21.34 20.72 15.09
N GLN A 99 21.15 19.43 15.39
CA GLN A 99 21.21 18.43 14.32
C GLN A 99 19.91 18.47 13.53
N LYS A 100 19.89 19.28 12.46
CA LYS A 100 18.88 19.20 11.40
C LYS A 100 18.76 17.72 11.00
N GLN A 101 17.55 17.17 11.08
CA GLN A 101 17.24 15.86 10.51
C GLN A 101 17.69 15.87 9.05
N THR A 102 18.86 15.31 8.76
CA THR A 102 19.25 15.02 7.40
C THR A 102 18.32 13.90 6.95
N LYS A 103 17.41 14.23 6.02
CA LYS A 103 16.64 13.24 5.26
C LYS A 103 17.60 12.13 4.89
N GLY A 104 17.31 10.91 5.35
CA GLY A 104 18.08 9.73 4.98
C GLY A 104 18.22 9.67 3.46
N ALA A 105 19.38 9.21 2.99
CA ALA A 105 19.77 9.19 1.58
C ALA A 105 18.86 8.35 0.65
N ASN A 106 17.79 7.75 1.19
CA ASN A 106 16.76 7.03 0.45
C ASN A 106 15.47 7.86 0.33
N ALA A 107 15.62 9.17 0.10
CA ALA A 107 14.53 9.92 -0.51
C ALA A 107 14.24 9.24 -1.85
N TRP A 108 13.05 8.63 -1.97
CA TRP A 108 12.47 8.28 -3.26
C TRP A 108 12.68 9.46 -4.21
N PRO A 109 13.04 9.24 -5.49
CA PRO A 109 13.26 10.35 -6.41
C PRO A 109 12.04 11.27 -6.35
N SER A 110 12.25 12.48 -5.85
CA SER A 110 11.22 13.48 -5.54
C SER A 110 10.70 14.14 -6.83
N ARG A 111 10.43 13.32 -7.84
CA ARG A 111 9.87 13.69 -9.14
C ARG A 111 8.40 13.28 -9.29
N MET A 112 7.74 12.90 -8.18
CA MET A 112 6.29 12.73 -8.08
C MET A 112 5.68 13.54 -6.93
N GLN A 113 6.29 14.68 -6.57
CA GLN A 113 5.53 15.73 -5.90
C GLN A 113 4.61 16.36 -6.95
N ASN A 114 3.48 15.72 -7.20
CA ASN A 114 2.40 16.33 -7.95
C ASN A 114 1.83 17.43 -7.03
N PRO A 115 2.02 18.73 -7.32
CA PRO A 115 1.28 19.76 -6.61
C PRO A 115 -0.19 19.41 -6.82
N ARG A 116 -0.98 19.44 -5.75
CA ARG A 116 -2.42 19.21 -5.78
C ARG A 116 -3.05 20.04 -6.90
N ARG A 117 -3.24 19.43 -8.08
CA ARG A 117 -4.12 19.93 -9.13
C ARG A 117 -5.51 19.55 -8.67
N THR A 118 -6.18 20.54 -8.10
CA THR A 118 -7.63 20.61 -8.07
C THR A 118 -8.15 20.55 -9.50
N GLY A 119 -8.99 19.54 -9.79
CA GLY A 119 -9.87 19.50 -10.95
C GLY A 119 -9.20 19.18 -12.29
N ASP A 120 -9.68 18.10 -12.90
CA ASP A 120 -9.84 17.86 -14.34
C ASP A 120 -9.14 16.56 -14.80
N ASP A 121 -9.88 15.45 -14.71
CA ASP A 121 -9.47 14.10 -15.10
C ASP A 121 -9.83 13.79 -16.58
N GLU A 122 -9.71 14.77 -17.48
CA GLU A 122 -10.08 14.61 -18.91
C GLU A 122 -8.91 14.49 -19.90
N ASP A 123 -7.66 14.28 -19.49
CA ASP A 123 -6.53 14.22 -20.45
C ASP A 123 -5.88 12.82 -20.54
N PHE A 124 -6.63 11.83 -21.04
CA PHE A 124 -6.03 10.68 -21.75
C PHE A 124 -5.85 11.03 -23.23
N SER A 125 -5.08 12.07 -23.56
CA SER A 125 -4.65 12.32 -24.93
C SER A 125 -3.44 11.44 -25.27
N GLN A 126 -3.65 10.46 -26.15
CA GLN A 126 -2.70 9.42 -26.59
C GLN A 126 -1.51 9.93 -27.44
N GLU A 127 -1.14 11.21 -27.38
CA GLU A 127 -0.20 11.81 -28.33
C GLU A 127 1.28 11.78 -27.92
N GLN A 128 1.66 11.04 -26.87
CA GLN A 128 3.05 10.98 -26.41
C GLN A 128 3.66 9.57 -26.36
N ILE A 129 3.16 8.66 -27.19
CA ILE A 129 3.85 7.41 -27.53
C ILE A 129 4.36 7.51 -28.96
N LEU A 130 5.28 8.43 -29.23
CA LEU A 130 6.21 8.38 -30.37
C LEU A 130 7.15 9.58 -30.29
N TYR A 131 8.34 9.36 -29.72
CA TYR A 131 9.63 9.79 -30.25
C TYR A 131 10.76 9.07 -29.51
#